data_AF-W0BDM3-F1
#
_entry.id   AF-W0BDM3-F1
#
_cell.length_a   1.000
_cell.length_b   1.000
_cell.length_c   1.000
_cell.angle_alpha   90.00
_cell.angle_beta   90.00
_cell.angle_gamma   90.00
#
_symmetry.space_group_name_H-M   'P 1'
#
loop_
_entity.id
_entity.type
_entity.pdbx_description
1 polymer ?
#
loop_
_entity_poly.entity_id
_entity_poly.type
_entity_poly.pdbx_seq_one_letter_code
_entity_poly.pdbx_strand_id
1 'polypeptide(L)'
;MPTERKIHQLAEQLGTILLKRNLRCAVAESCTGGSLAAAITEVPGSSQWFDRAFITYSNEAKEQMLAVSHQTIRTHGAVSEATARAMALGVIAHSEAQVSVAITGIAGPDGGSKEKPVGMVWLAWAGDFQPIYSACYFFKGDRTAVRQQAVEVALQGLIQRCALPKDLPYSTRKERYFFALRPDEKTALALYKCSQQITAKVACSPVAMNHLHITLAYLGSVSPEFLNAVKSMASLIHSPPFTVKINEVGCWLPTKVCWLGMEEKPAELERLLNSLNHGLITAGFKPDTSLYLPHVTIARKWVQPFATRSIPLISWVVKDFCLLKSMSTSGPVQYDVIDCWPLNRRGK
;
A
#
# COMPACT_ATOMS: atom_id res chain seq x y z
N MET A 1 -30.61 8.71 -16.08
CA MET A 1 -30.57 7.29 -15.60
C MET A 1 -29.94 7.20 -14.20
N PRO A 2 -30.16 6.12 -13.41
CA PRO A 2 -29.62 5.99 -12.05
C PRO A 2 -28.09 6.20 -11.94
N THR A 3 -27.33 5.75 -12.94
CA THR A 3 -25.87 5.89 -13.01
C THR A 3 -25.41 7.34 -13.16
N GLU A 4 -26.08 8.14 -13.99
CA GLU A 4 -25.77 9.57 -14.16
C GLU A 4 -26.01 10.34 -12.85
N ARG A 5 -27.13 10.04 -12.16
CA ARG A 5 -27.42 10.63 -10.85
C ARG A 5 -26.33 10.31 -9.83
N LYS A 6 -25.80 9.08 -9.84
CA LYS A 6 -24.72 8.65 -8.94
C LYS A 6 -23.40 9.36 -9.25
N ILE A 7 -23.03 9.47 -10.53
CA ILE A 7 -21.82 10.18 -10.96
C ILE A 7 -21.89 11.66 -10.56
N HIS A 8 -23.04 12.31 -10.77
CA HIS A 8 -23.25 13.70 -10.34
C HIS A 8 -23.06 13.87 -8.82
N GLN A 9 -23.67 12.99 -8.01
CA GLN A 9 -23.51 13.03 -6.54
C GLN A 9 -22.05 12.86 -6.09
N LEU A 10 -21.29 11.99 -6.77
CA LEU A 10 -19.87 11.82 -6.49
C LEU A 10 -19.08 13.07 -6.87
N ALA A 11 -19.39 13.71 -7.99
CA ALA A 11 -18.75 14.96 -8.39
C ALA A 11 -19.03 16.10 -7.40
N GLU A 12 -20.27 16.23 -6.91
CA GLU A 12 -20.64 17.20 -5.86
C GLU A 12 -19.89 16.94 -4.55
N GLN A 13 -19.79 15.67 -4.14
CA GLN A 13 -19.03 15.27 -2.97
C GLN A 13 -17.55 15.60 -3.11
N LEU A 14 -16.97 15.33 -4.28
CA LEU A 14 -15.58 15.67 -4.58
C LEU A 14 -15.34 17.18 -4.47
N GLY A 15 -16.20 17.99 -5.10
CA GLY A 15 -16.10 19.45 -5.02
C GLY A 15 -16.14 19.97 -3.59
N THR A 16 -17.04 19.43 -2.77
CA THR A 16 -17.14 19.76 -1.34
C THR A 16 -15.82 19.49 -0.59
N ILE A 17 -15.20 18.33 -0.84
CA ILE A 17 -13.93 17.94 -0.20
C ILE A 17 -12.79 18.86 -0.65
N LEU A 18 -12.68 19.12 -1.95
CA LEU A 18 -11.60 19.92 -2.52
C LEU A 18 -11.67 21.38 -2.06
N LEU A 19 -12.86 21.98 -2.06
CA LEU A 19 -13.08 23.33 -1.53
C LEU A 19 -12.71 23.44 -0.05
N LYS A 20 -13.16 22.49 0.78
CA LYS A 20 -12.83 22.46 2.22
C LYS A 20 -11.32 22.36 2.46
N ARG A 21 -10.58 21.74 1.55
CA ARG A 21 -9.14 21.55 1.65
C ARG A 21 -8.31 22.57 0.88
N ASN A 22 -8.96 23.53 0.20
CA ASN A 22 -8.30 24.47 -0.69
C ASN A 22 -7.41 23.77 -1.73
N LEU A 23 -7.92 22.69 -2.33
CA LEU A 23 -7.25 21.92 -3.38
C LEU A 23 -7.94 22.11 -4.72
N ARG A 24 -7.16 22.08 -5.80
CA ARG A 24 -7.62 21.98 -7.18
C ARG A 24 -7.31 20.60 -7.73
N CYS A 25 -8.21 20.09 -8.58
CA CYS A 25 -8.02 18.83 -9.30
C CYS A 25 -7.89 19.05 -10.81
N ALA A 26 -7.13 18.17 -11.47
CA ALA A 26 -7.07 18.07 -12.92
C ALA A 26 -7.11 16.60 -13.33
N VAL A 27 -7.50 16.30 -14.56
CA VAL A 27 -7.73 14.90 -14.99
C VAL A 27 -7.08 14.60 -16.33
N ALA A 28 -6.69 13.34 -16.55
CA ALA A 28 -6.29 12.83 -17.85
C ALA A 28 -7.22 11.68 -18.28
N GLU A 29 -7.78 11.79 -19.48
CA GLU A 29 -8.71 10.82 -20.03
C GLU A 29 -8.22 10.29 -21.38
N SER A 30 -8.33 8.98 -21.57
CA SER A 30 -8.22 8.35 -22.88
C SER A 30 -9.57 7.73 -23.26
N CYS A 31 -9.85 6.49 -22.82
CA CYS A 31 -11.06 5.77 -23.24
C CYS A 31 -12.41 6.40 -22.82
N THR A 32 -12.42 7.26 -21.80
CA THR A 32 -13.62 7.99 -21.35
C THR A 32 -13.90 9.25 -22.17
N GLY A 33 -12.92 9.77 -22.91
CA GLY A 33 -13.12 10.79 -23.94
C GLY A 33 -13.72 12.11 -23.45
N GLY A 34 -13.49 12.50 -22.20
CA GLY A 34 -14.01 13.74 -21.62
C GLY A 34 -15.22 13.55 -20.70
N SER A 35 -15.70 12.32 -20.52
CA SER A 35 -16.86 12.04 -19.65
C SER A 35 -16.59 12.35 -18.17
N LEU A 36 -15.35 12.19 -17.69
CA LEU A 36 -15.02 12.58 -16.32
C LEU A 36 -14.99 14.10 -16.18
N ALA A 37 -14.35 14.80 -17.11
CA ALA A 37 -14.33 16.25 -17.16
C ALA A 37 -15.76 16.83 -17.23
N ALA A 38 -16.61 16.27 -18.09
CA ALA A 38 -18.02 16.66 -18.22
C ALA A 38 -18.76 16.53 -16.88
N ALA A 39 -18.68 15.37 -16.23
CA ALA A 39 -19.32 15.13 -14.93
C ALA A 39 -18.83 16.09 -13.84
N ILE A 40 -17.53 16.44 -13.84
CA ILE A 40 -16.98 17.44 -12.91
C ILE A 40 -17.55 18.84 -13.22
N THR A 41 -17.56 19.23 -14.49
CA THR A 41 -18.02 20.56 -14.90
C THR A 41 -19.53 20.77 -14.83
N GLU A 42 -20.32 19.70 -14.75
CA GLU A 42 -21.76 19.77 -14.50
C GLU A 42 -22.08 20.30 -13.09
N VAL A 43 -21.17 20.17 -12.14
CA VAL A 43 -21.34 20.70 -10.78
C VAL A 43 -21.22 22.22 -10.79
N PRO A 44 -22.25 22.98 -10.35
CA PRO A 44 -22.17 24.43 -10.24
C PRO A 44 -20.99 24.87 -9.35
N GLY A 45 -20.22 25.85 -9.82
CA GLY A 45 -19.05 26.35 -9.09
C GLY A 45 -17.79 25.48 -9.20
N SER A 46 -17.78 24.47 -10.09
CA SER A 46 -16.61 23.63 -10.38
C SER A 46 -15.34 24.40 -10.73
N SER A 47 -15.46 25.61 -11.30
CA SER A 47 -14.33 26.51 -11.59
C SER A 47 -13.46 26.88 -10.37
N GLN A 48 -13.98 26.73 -9.15
CA GLN A 48 -13.24 27.00 -7.91
C GLN A 48 -12.26 25.87 -7.52
N TRP A 49 -12.48 24.65 -8.01
CA TRP A 49 -11.74 23.45 -7.57
C TRP A 49 -11.33 22.51 -8.71
N PHE A 50 -11.76 22.77 -9.95
CA PHE A 50 -11.34 22.06 -11.14
C PHE A 50 -10.46 22.97 -12.01
N ASP A 51 -9.24 22.53 -12.30
CA ASP A 51 -8.27 23.29 -13.09
C ASP A 51 -8.41 23.04 -14.59
N ARG A 52 -8.19 21.80 -15.04
CA ARG A 52 -8.24 21.41 -16.45
C ARG A 52 -8.39 19.91 -16.66
N ALA A 53 -8.69 19.53 -17.90
CA ALA A 53 -8.63 18.15 -18.37
C ALA A 53 -7.66 17.99 -19.54
N PHE A 54 -7.02 16.83 -19.63
CA PHE A 54 -6.19 16.39 -20.74
C PHE A 54 -6.83 15.18 -21.41
N ILE A 55 -7.36 15.36 -22.62
CA ILE A 55 -7.89 14.24 -23.41
C ILE A 55 -6.78 13.70 -24.30
N THR A 56 -6.08 12.66 -23.85
CA THR A 56 -4.89 12.10 -24.51
C THR A 56 -5.19 10.73 -25.13
N TYR A 57 -6.01 10.73 -26.18
CA TYR A 57 -6.48 9.49 -26.80
C TYR A 57 -5.35 8.70 -27.46
N SER A 58 -4.50 9.36 -28.26
CA SER A 58 -3.37 8.71 -28.93
C SER A 58 -2.14 8.54 -28.01
N ASN A 59 -1.14 7.79 -28.48
CA ASN A 59 0.13 7.67 -27.75
C ASN A 59 0.89 9.00 -27.78
N GLU A 60 0.93 9.65 -28.94
CA GLU A 60 1.57 10.94 -29.17
C GLU A 60 0.99 12.01 -28.25
N ALA A 61 -0.34 12.02 -28.04
CA ALA A 61 -0.97 12.96 -27.11
C ALA A 61 -0.54 12.72 -25.66
N LYS A 62 -0.36 11.45 -25.24
CA LYS A 62 0.17 11.13 -23.90
C LYS A 62 1.61 11.61 -23.73
N GLU A 63 2.42 11.49 -24.77
CA GLU A 63 3.81 11.96 -24.77
C GLU A 63 3.88 13.49 -24.76
N GLN A 64 3.17 14.15 -25.67
CA GLN A 64 3.24 15.60 -25.87
C GLN A 64 2.58 16.41 -24.73
N MET A 65 1.44 15.96 -24.23
CA MET A 65 0.66 16.73 -23.25
C MET A 65 0.96 16.35 -21.80
N LEU A 66 1.41 15.12 -21.56
CA LEU A 66 1.61 14.58 -20.21
C LEU A 66 3.03 14.06 -19.96
N ALA A 67 3.95 14.25 -20.90
CA ALA A 67 5.35 13.80 -20.82
C ALA A 67 5.49 12.30 -20.49
N VAL A 68 4.51 11.48 -20.88
CA VAL A 68 4.66 10.03 -20.76
C VAL A 68 5.81 9.59 -21.65
N SER A 69 6.78 8.87 -21.10
CA SER A 69 7.93 8.41 -21.89
C SER A 69 7.48 7.45 -22.99
N HIS A 70 7.97 7.68 -24.22
CA HIS A 70 7.82 6.74 -25.34
C HIS A 70 8.25 5.31 -24.96
N GLN A 71 9.30 5.16 -24.15
CA GLN A 71 9.76 3.85 -23.69
C GLN A 71 8.74 3.16 -22.77
N THR A 72 8.00 3.92 -21.95
CA THR A 72 6.93 3.37 -21.11
C THR A 72 5.81 2.79 -21.96
N ILE A 73 5.35 3.55 -22.96
CA ILE A 73 4.30 3.12 -23.89
C ILE A 73 4.76 1.91 -24.70
N ARG A 74 5.99 1.92 -25.22
CA ARG A 74 6.55 0.81 -25.98
C ARG A 74 6.68 -0.48 -25.16
N THR A 75 7.09 -0.38 -23.90
CA THR A 75 7.36 -1.55 -23.05
C THR A 75 6.09 -2.14 -22.45
N HIS A 76 5.18 -1.29 -21.96
CA HIS A 76 4.01 -1.73 -21.18
C HIS A 76 2.69 -1.60 -21.97
N GLY A 77 2.67 -0.83 -23.05
CA GLY A 77 1.48 -0.46 -23.81
C GLY A 77 0.68 0.67 -23.15
N ALA A 78 -0.13 1.37 -23.95
CA ALA A 78 -0.93 2.51 -23.50
C ALA A 78 -1.95 2.18 -22.39
N VAL A 79 -2.42 0.93 -22.34
CA VAL A 79 -3.30 0.41 -21.29
C VAL A 79 -2.45 -0.44 -20.35
N SER A 80 -1.87 0.21 -19.36
CA SER A 80 -0.99 -0.40 -18.36
C SER A 80 -0.92 0.45 -17.09
N GLU A 81 -0.47 -0.18 -16.00
CA GLU A 81 -0.19 0.54 -14.75
C GLU A 81 0.82 1.67 -14.96
N ALA A 82 1.95 1.35 -15.62
CA ALA A 82 3.04 2.29 -15.83
C ALA A 82 2.57 3.53 -16.61
N THR A 83 1.79 3.34 -17.67
CA THR A 83 1.22 4.46 -18.44
C THR A 83 0.20 5.24 -17.62
N ALA A 84 -0.72 4.60 -16.90
CA ALA A 84 -1.70 5.31 -16.08
C ALA A 84 -1.02 6.19 -15.01
N ARG A 85 -0.01 5.65 -14.32
CA ARG A 85 0.78 6.39 -13.32
C ARG A 85 1.52 7.56 -13.94
N ALA A 86 2.17 7.34 -15.09
CA ALA A 86 2.86 8.41 -15.81
C ALA A 86 1.90 9.51 -16.27
N MET A 87 0.71 9.15 -16.76
CA MET A 87 -0.34 10.12 -17.11
C MET A 87 -0.78 10.94 -15.89
N ALA A 88 -1.07 10.30 -14.75
CA ALA A 88 -1.51 11.00 -13.54
C ALA A 88 -0.44 11.97 -13.01
N LEU A 89 0.83 11.57 -13.06
CA LEU A 89 1.97 12.44 -12.74
C LEU A 89 2.12 13.59 -13.73
N GLY A 90 1.97 13.32 -15.03
CA GLY A 90 1.98 14.33 -16.08
C GLY A 90 0.90 15.39 -15.85
N VAL A 91 -0.29 15.01 -15.39
CA VAL A 91 -1.34 15.96 -15.05
C VAL A 91 -0.86 16.93 -13.97
N ILE A 92 -0.27 16.43 -12.88
CA ILE A 92 0.27 17.28 -11.81
C ILE A 92 1.38 18.18 -12.33
N ALA A 93 2.28 17.66 -13.16
CA ALA A 93 3.40 18.43 -13.71
C ALA A 93 2.99 19.53 -14.71
N HIS A 94 1.82 19.40 -15.34
CA HIS A 94 1.35 20.30 -16.41
C HIS A 94 0.07 21.08 -16.03
N SER A 95 -0.27 21.15 -14.75
CA SER A 95 -1.45 21.86 -14.23
C SER A 95 -1.16 22.59 -12.92
N GLU A 96 -2.10 23.43 -12.49
CA GLU A 96 -2.06 24.08 -11.17
C GLU A 96 -2.77 23.23 -10.10
N ALA A 97 -3.11 21.98 -10.44
CA ALA A 97 -3.83 21.07 -9.57
C ALA A 97 -2.91 20.35 -8.58
N GLN A 98 -3.37 20.21 -7.34
CA GLN A 98 -2.68 19.45 -6.31
C GLN A 98 -3.04 17.96 -6.35
N VAL A 99 -4.14 17.60 -7.02
CA VAL A 99 -4.59 16.21 -7.13
C VAL A 99 -5.01 15.88 -8.54
N SER A 100 -4.79 14.64 -8.96
CA SER A 100 -5.13 14.17 -10.30
C SER A 100 -5.64 12.75 -10.32
N VAL A 101 -6.36 12.44 -11.40
CA VAL A 101 -6.65 11.07 -11.82
C VAL A 101 -6.41 10.92 -13.31
N ALA A 102 -5.87 9.77 -13.72
CA ALA A 102 -5.71 9.37 -15.10
C ALA A 102 -6.48 8.08 -15.39
N ILE A 103 -7.10 8.01 -16.58
CA ILE A 103 -7.86 6.85 -17.05
C ILE A 103 -7.35 6.41 -18.43
N THR A 104 -6.91 5.16 -18.54
CA THR A 104 -6.54 4.53 -19.82
C THR A 104 -7.06 3.10 -19.89
N GLY A 105 -7.72 2.72 -20.98
CA GLY A 105 -8.45 1.45 -21.03
C GLY A 105 -9.01 1.10 -22.40
N ILE A 106 -9.66 -0.06 -22.48
CA ILE A 106 -10.26 -0.63 -23.69
C ILE A 106 -11.77 -0.70 -23.47
N ALA A 107 -12.50 0.33 -23.89
CA ALA A 107 -13.95 0.38 -23.71
C ALA A 107 -14.72 -0.54 -24.67
N GLY A 108 -14.10 -1.01 -25.76
CA GLY A 108 -14.75 -1.84 -26.77
C GLY A 108 -15.55 -1.05 -27.82
N PRO A 109 -16.29 -1.75 -28.70
CA PRO A 109 -16.44 -3.20 -28.74
C PRO A 109 -15.16 -3.93 -29.20
N ASP A 110 -14.27 -3.22 -29.91
CA ASP A 110 -13.02 -3.77 -30.44
C ASP A 110 -11.79 -3.34 -29.62
N GLY A 111 -10.60 -3.79 -30.04
CA GLY A 111 -9.32 -3.38 -29.48
C GLY A 111 -8.82 -4.19 -28.28
N GLY A 112 -9.58 -5.22 -27.86
CA GLY A 112 -9.15 -6.17 -26.85
C GLY A 112 -8.28 -7.30 -27.40
N SER A 113 -7.43 -7.87 -26.54
CA SER A 113 -6.72 -9.13 -26.76
C SER A 113 -7.03 -10.12 -25.62
N LYS A 114 -6.46 -11.33 -25.68
CA LYS A 114 -6.55 -12.30 -24.56
C LYS A 114 -5.92 -11.75 -23.28
N GLU A 115 -4.81 -11.02 -23.43
CA GLU A 115 -4.04 -10.44 -22.33
C GLU A 115 -4.63 -9.11 -21.84
N LYS A 116 -5.26 -8.35 -22.75
CA LYS A 116 -5.89 -7.05 -22.46
C LYS A 116 -7.32 -7.02 -23.00
N PRO A 117 -8.28 -7.65 -22.31
CA PRO A 117 -9.63 -7.79 -22.83
C PRO A 117 -10.39 -6.45 -22.85
N VAL A 118 -11.45 -6.40 -23.66
CA VAL A 118 -12.45 -5.32 -23.58
C VAL A 118 -12.99 -5.23 -22.14
N GLY A 119 -13.15 -4.01 -21.64
CA GLY A 119 -13.52 -3.72 -20.26
C GLY A 119 -12.32 -3.50 -19.34
N MET A 120 -11.09 -3.81 -19.76
CA MET A 120 -9.88 -3.55 -18.98
C MET A 120 -9.58 -2.05 -18.95
N VAL A 121 -9.55 -1.46 -17.75
CA VAL A 121 -9.23 -0.04 -17.54
C VAL A 121 -8.25 0.10 -16.38
N TRP A 122 -7.17 0.81 -16.63
CA TRP A 122 -6.24 1.28 -15.60
C TRP A 122 -6.59 2.69 -15.18
N LEU A 123 -6.64 2.89 -13.85
CA LEU A 123 -6.77 4.19 -13.23
C LEU A 123 -5.56 4.44 -12.33
N ALA A 124 -5.11 5.69 -12.29
CA ALA A 124 -4.10 6.13 -11.33
C ALA A 124 -4.46 7.49 -10.75
N TRP A 125 -4.21 7.66 -9.45
CA TRP A 125 -4.47 8.88 -8.70
C TRP A 125 -3.16 9.37 -8.10
N ALA A 126 -2.83 10.63 -8.33
CA ALA A 126 -1.62 11.27 -7.83
C ALA A 126 -1.96 12.61 -7.17
N GLY A 127 -1.05 13.14 -6.35
CA GLY A 127 -1.19 14.47 -5.78
C GLY A 127 -0.60 14.63 -4.39
N ASP A 128 -1.16 15.58 -3.65
CA ASP A 128 -0.87 15.91 -2.24
C ASP A 128 -1.14 14.77 -1.26
N PHE A 129 -1.65 13.62 -1.73
CA PHE A 129 -1.67 12.35 -1.02
C PHE A 129 -0.58 11.44 -1.61
N GLN A 130 0.40 11.07 -0.78
CA GLN A 130 1.41 10.06 -1.14
C GLN A 130 1.10 8.75 -0.42
N PRO A 131 1.23 7.58 -1.11
CA PRO A 131 1.78 7.38 -2.45
C PRO A 131 0.76 7.56 -3.60
N ILE A 132 1.27 7.70 -4.84
CA ILE A 132 0.46 7.50 -6.07
C ILE A 132 -0.15 6.10 -6.04
N TYR A 133 -1.46 6.03 -6.17
CA TYR A 133 -2.19 4.77 -6.24
C TYR A 133 -2.60 4.47 -7.67
N SER A 134 -2.55 3.20 -8.05
CA SER A 134 -3.01 2.70 -9.34
C SER A 134 -3.74 1.37 -9.16
N ALA A 135 -4.75 1.13 -9.99
CA ALA A 135 -5.50 -0.12 -9.97
C ALA A 135 -6.05 -0.46 -11.36
N CYS A 136 -6.14 -1.76 -11.63
CA CYS A 136 -6.74 -2.30 -12.83
C CYS A 136 -8.15 -2.81 -12.54
N TYR A 137 -9.09 -2.46 -13.39
CA TYR A 137 -10.48 -2.89 -13.31
C TYR A 137 -10.89 -3.59 -14.60
N PHE A 138 -11.78 -4.57 -14.45
CA PHE A 138 -12.41 -5.28 -15.57
C PHE A 138 -13.91 -5.01 -15.51
N PHE A 139 -14.33 -3.95 -16.19
CA PHE A 139 -15.72 -3.53 -16.23
C PHE A 139 -16.52 -4.37 -17.22
N LYS A 140 -17.80 -4.59 -16.89
CA LYS A 140 -18.73 -5.37 -17.73
C LYS A 140 -19.68 -4.44 -18.48
N GLY A 141 -20.22 -4.93 -19.59
CA GLY A 141 -21.22 -4.22 -20.40
C GLY A 141 -20.63 -3.67 -21.69
N ASP A 142 -21.42 -2.82 -22.36
CA ASP A 142 -21.03 -2.17 -23.61
C ASP A 142 -20.04 -1.01 -23.39
N ARG A 143 -19.63 -0.37 -24.48
CA ARG A 143 -18.70 0.77 -24.48
C ARG A 143 -19.16 1.89 -23.54
N THR A 144 -20.45 2.16 -23.48
CA THR A 144 -21.03 3.22 -22.63
C THR A 144 -20.96 2.82 -21.16
N ALA A 145 -21.35 1.60 -20.83
CA ALA A 145 -21.31 1.07 -19.47
C ALA A 145 -19.88 1.02 -18.91
N VAL A 146 -18.89 0.61 -19.72
CA VAL A 146 -17.48 0.58 -19.30
C VAL A 146 -16.97 1.99 -18.99
N ARG A 147 -17.29 2.97 -19.84
CA ARG A 147 -16.90 4.38 -19.63
C ARG A 147 -17.54 4.96 -18.36
N GLN A 148 -18.83 4.72 -18.14
CA GLN A 148 -19.54 5.21 -16.96
C GLN A 148 -18.96 4.62 -15.66
N GLN A 149 -18.70 3.31 -15.63
CA GLN A 149 -18.07 2.66 -14.47
C GLN A 149 -16.66 3.21 -14.20
N ALA A 150 -15.87 3.45 -15.24
CA ALA A 150 -14.55 4.06 -15.09
C ALA A 150 -14.61 5.47 -14.50
N VAL A 151 -15.55 6.31 -14.94
CA VAL A 151 -15.79 7.65 -14.37
C VAL A 151 -16.19 7.56 -12.90
N GLU A 152 -17.10 6.65 -12.56
CA GLU A 152 -17.55 6.45 -11.18
C GLU A 152 -16.38 6.09 -10.26
N VAL A 153 -15.56 5.10 -10.66
CA VAL A 153 -14.40 4.67 -9.89
C VAL A 153 -13.36 5.79 -9.77
N ALA A 154 -13.14 6.57 -10.84
CA ALA A 154 -12.24 7.71 -10.82
C ALA A 154 -12.62 8.74 -9.74
N LEU A 155 -13.90 9.10 -9.67
CA LEU A 155 -14.42 10.03 -8.67
C LEU A 155 -14.33 9.46 -7.25
N GLN A 156 -14.75 8.20 -7.04
CA GLN A 156 -14.63 7.52 -5.75
C GLN A 156 -13.17 7.50 -5.26
N GLY A 157 -12.23 7.21 -6.15
CA GLY A 157 -10.83 7.18 -5.81
C GLY A 157 -10.26 8.55 -5.43
N LEU A 158 -10.71 9.64 -6.08
CA LEU A 158 -10.35 11.00 -5.70
C LEU A 158 -10.94 11.36 -4.34
N ILE A 159 -12.23 11.10 -4.11
CA ILE A 159 -12.93 11.35 -2.84
C ILE A 159 -12.20 10.67 -1.68
N GLN A 160 -11.92 9.37 -1.82
CA GLN A 160 -11.28 8.58 -0.76
C GLN A 160 -9.91 9.15 -0.38
N ARG A 161 -9.12 9.59 -1.37
CA ARG A 161 -7.75 10.08 -1.16
C ARG A 161 -7.72 11.53 -0.69
N CYS A 162 -8.63 12.37 -1.21
CA CYS A 162 -8.76 13.75 -0.79
C CYS A 162 -9.44 13.89 0.58
N ALA A 163 -10.10 12.84 1.10
CA ALA A 163 -10.57 12.82 2.47
C ALA A 163 -9.44 12.63 3.51
N LEU A 164 -8.24 12.19 3.09
CA LEU A 164 -7.09 11.96 3.97
C LEU A 164 -6.32 13.27 4.25
N PRO A 165 -6.02 13.65 5.50
CA PRO A 165 -5.29 14.89 5.81
C PRO A 165 -3.89 14.96 5.16
N LYS A 166 -3.38 16.19 4.95
CA LYS A 166 -2.18 16.50 4.13
C LYS A 166 -0.89 15.87 4.68
N ASP A 167 -0.85 15.66 6.00
CA ASP A 167 0.31 15.11 6.71
C ASP A 167 0.18 13.59 6.97
N LEU A 168 -0.82 12.92 6.39
CA LEU A 168 -0.88 11.46 6.47
C LEU A 168 -0.07 10.80 5.36
N PRO A 169 0.65 9.71 5.68
CA PRO A 169 0.67 9.04 6.97
C PRO A 169 1.72 9.58 7.96
N TYR A 170 2.63 10.48 7.58
CA TYR A 170 3.89 10.71 8.30
C TYR A 170 3.86 11.83 9.35
N SER A 171 4.34 11.52 10.56
CA SER A 171 4.50 12.49 11.66
C SER A 171 5.96 12.93 11.84
N THR A 172 6.18 14.17 12.28
CA THR A 172 7.48 14.67 12.74
C THR A 172 7.88 14.15 14.13
N ARG A 173 6.98 13.42 14.82
CA ARG A 173 7.26 12.80 16.13
C ARG A 173 8.31 11.68 16.01
N LYS A 174 9.11 11.51 17.07
CA LYS A 174 10.17 10.48 17.12
C LYS A 174 9.66 9.04 17.31
N GLU A 175 8.37 8.87 17.59
CA GLU A 175 7.75 7.57 17.84
C GLU A 175 7.59 6.81 16.53
N ARG A 176 7.99 5.54 16.50
CA ARG A 176 7.92 4.71 15.30
C ARG A 176 7.00 3.52 15.54
N TYR A 177 6.10 3.25 14.61
CA TYR A 177 5.10 2.20 14.72
C TYR A 177 5.37 1.07 13.73
N PHE A 178 5.03 -0.15 14.09
CA PHE A 178 5.13 -1.32 13.22
C PHE A 178 4.21 -2.45 13.68
N PHE A 179 3.73 -3.26 12.74
CA PHE A 179 3.03 -4.50 13.02
C PHE A 179 4.02 -5.64 13.18
N ALA A 180 3.77 -6.54 14.14
CA ALA A 180 4.60 -7.72 14.34
C ALA A 180 3.81 -8.91 14.92
N LEU A 181 4.38 -10.10 14.74
CA LEU A 181 4.01 -11.30 15.47
C LEU A 181 4.91 -11.42 16.70
N ARG A 182 4.31 -11.70 17.86
CA ARG A 182 5.04 -11.89 19.12
C ARG A 182 4.99 -13.35 19.56
N PRO A 183 6.12 -13.95 19.97
CA PRO A 183 6.13 -15.29 20.47
C PRO A 183 5.47 -15.35 21.85
N ASP A 184 4.81 -16.46 22.16
CA ASP A 184 4.45 -16.78 23.54
C ASP A 184 5.72 -17.02 24.36
N GLU A 185 5.59 -17.06 25.70
CA GLU A 185 6.73 -17.18 26.60
C GLU A 185 7.60 -18.42 26.31
N LYS A 186 6.95 -19.56 26.02
CA LYS A 186 7.64 -20.82 25.68
C LYS A 186 8.47 -20.69 24.40
N THR A 187 7.89 -20.11 23.35
CA THR A 187 8.55 -19.90 22.07
C THR A 187 9.66 -18.85 22.20
N ALA A 188 9.40 -17.76 22.94
CA ALA A 188 10.37 -16.69 23.19
C ALA A 188 11.63 -17.24 23.88
N LEU A 189 11.44 -18.10 24.89
CA LEU A 189 12.54 -18.77 25.58
C LEU A 189 13.34 -19.68 24.65
N ALA A 190 12.67 -20.44 23.77
CA ALA A 190 13.34 -21.31 22.80
C ALA A 190 14.18 -20.51 21.79
N LEU A 191 13.59 -19.45 21.21
CA LEU A 191 14.28 -18.52 20.30
C LEU A 191 15.46 -17.84 20.99
N TYR A 192 15.28 -17.39 22.24
CA TYR A 192 16.33 -16.72 23.00
C TYR A 192 17.50 -17.66 23.34
N LYS A 193 17.23 -18.90 23.75
CA LYS A 193 18.29 -19.90 23.98
C LYS A 193 19.08 -20.19 22.71
N CYS A 194 18.40 -20.33 21.58
CA CYS A 194 19.06 -20.50 20.28
C CYS A 194 19.92 -19.26 19.93
N SER A 195 19.38 -18.06 20.11
CA SER A 195 20.11 -16.80 19.93
C SER A 195 21.39 -16.76 20.77
N GLN A 196 21.31 -17.09 22.06
CA GLN A 196 22.47 -17.07 22.96
C GLN A 196 23.59 -17.99 22.48
N GLN A 197 23.25 -19.19 21.99
CA GLN A 197 24.23 -20.13 21.44
C GLN A 197 24.94 -19.57 20.19
N ILE A 198 24.19 -18.86 19.34
CA ILE A 198 24.73 -18.25 18.11
C ILE A 198 25.59 -17.02 18.44
N THR A 199 25.17 -16.20 19.40
CA THR A 199 25.82 -14.90 19.71
C THR A 199 26.95 -14.99 20.73
N ALA A 200 27.07 -16.10 21.49
CA ALA A 200 27.96 -16.22 22.64
C ALA A 200 29.44 -15.84 22.40
N LYS A 201 29.95 -16.05 21.18
CA LYS A 201 31.36 -15.81 20.82
C LYS A 201 31.54 -14.75 19.74
N VAL A 202 30.49 -13.99 19.43
CA VAL A 202 30.50 -13.00 18.35
C VAL A 202 30.28 -11.61 18.93
N ALA A 203 31.18 -10.67 18.59
CA ALA A 203 31.01 -9.27 18.92
C ALA A 203 29.76 -8.73 18.19
N CYS A 204 28.67 -8.56 18.94
CA CYS A 204 27.39 -8.08 18.43
C CYS A 204 26.57 -7.43 19.56
N SER A 205 25.36 -6.97 19.24
CA SER A 205 24.37 -6.51 20.20
C SER A 205 23.17 -7.46 20.18
N PRO A 206 23.11 -8.45 21.10
CA PRO A 206 22.02 -9.41 21.17
C PRO A 206 20.67 -8.73 21.44
N VAL A 207 19.59 -9.32 20.92
CA VAL A 207 18.22 -8.88 21.18
C VAL A 207 17.70 -9.53 22.46
N ALA A 208 17.07 -8.74 23.34
CA ALA A 208 16.47 -9.23 24.57
C ALA A 208 15.26 -10.15 24.28
N MET A 209 15.00 -11.12 25.15
CA MET A 209 13.94 -12.12 24.96
C MET A 209 12.56 -11.49 24.72
N ASN A 210 12.22 -10.45 25.47
CA ASN A 210 10.94 -9.71 25.36
C ASN A 210 10.84 -8.86 24.08
N HIS A 211 11.93 -8.70 23.33
CA HIS A 211 11.99 -7.95 22.07
C HIS A 211 12.04 -8.85 20.84
N LEU A 212 12.02 -10.17 20.99
CA LEU A 212 11.94 -11.10 19.87
C LEU A 212 10.55 -11.02 19.22
N HIS A 213 10.52 -10.81 17.90
CA HIS A 213 9.30 -10.70 17.11
C HIS A 213 9.61 -10.94 15.63
N ILE A 214 8.56 -11.17 14.83
CA ILE A 214 8.63 -11.12 13.37
C ILE A 214 7.91 -9.85 12.91
N THR A 215 8.61 -8.92 12.26
CA THR A 215 8.00 -7.70 11.72
C THR A 215 7.14 -8.04 10.49
N LEU A 216 5.89 -7.57 10.49
CA LEU A 216 4.96 -7.72 9.37
C LEU A 216 4.95 -6.49 8.46
N ALA A 217 4.90 -5.29 9.04
CA ALA A 217 4.90 -4.03 8.29
C ALA A 217 5.45 -2.90 9.17
N TYR A 218 6.40 -2.12 8.64
CA TYR A 218 6.97 -0.97 9.34
C TYR A 218 6.28 0.32 8.89
N LEU A 219 5.62 1.02 9.82
CA LEU A 219 4.88 2.26 9.53
C LEU A 219 5.75 3.50 9.68
N GLY A 220 6.78 3.44 10.52
CA GLY A 220 7.60 4.60 10.85
C GLY A 220 6.87 5.58 11.75
N SER A 221 7.24 6.86 11.65
CA SER A 221 6.58 7.92 12.41
C SER A 221 5.28 8.31 11.71
N VAL A 222 4.15 8.07 12.36
CA VAL A 222 2.83 8.31 11.76
C VAL A 222 1.90 9.17 12.61
N SER A 223 0.93 9.83 11.98
CA SER A 223 -0.02 10.68 12.69
C SER A 223 -0.99 9.86 13.56
N PRO A 224 -1.55 10.45 14.65
CA PRO A 224 -2.55 9.78 15.48
C PRO A 224 -3.81 9.35 14.70
N GLU A 225 -4.24 10.15 13.73
CA GLU A 225 -5.40 9.87 12.87
C GLU A 225 -5.13 8.65 11.99
N PHE A 226 -3.92 8.57 11.41
CA PHE A 226 -3.50 7.39 10.66
C PHE A 226 -3.48 6.15 11.56
N LEU A 227 -2.93 6.30 12.77
CA LEU A 227 -2.86 5.19 13.73
C LEU A 227 -4.26 4.65 14.06
N ASN A 228 -5.25 5.53 14.22
CA ASN A 228 -6.64 5.12 14.45
C ASN A 228 -7.27 4.43 13.22
N ALA A 229 -7.00 4.92 12.01
CA ALA A 229 -7.44 4.29 10.77
C ALA A 229 -6.82 2.88 10.61
N VAL A 230 -5.53 2.75 10.92
CA VAL A 230 -4.79 1.49 10.90
C VAL A 230 -5.32 0.50 11.93
N LYS A 231 -5.62 0.93 13.16
CA LYS A 231 -6.25 0.09 14.19
C LYS A 231 -7.62 -0.43 13.73
N SER A 232 -8.44 0.46 13.19
CA SER A 232 -9.76 0.12 12.65
C SER A 232 -9.63 -0.91 11.52
N MET A 233 -8.71 -0.71 10.59
CA MET A 233 -8.41 -1.65 9.51
C MET A 233 -7.92 -3.00 10.05
N ALA A 234 -6.99 -3.01 11.01
CA ALA A 234 -6.45 -4.23 11.60
C ALA A 234 -7.54 -5.10 12.27
N SER A 235 -8.55 -4.46 12.89
CA SER A 235 -9.70 -5.16 13.46
C SER A 235 -10.58 -5.92 12.44
N LEU A 236 -10.46 -5.59 11.16
CA LEU A 236 -11.20 -6.23 10.07
C LEU A 236 -10.43 -7.42 9.46
N ILE A 237 -9.15 -7.59 9.79
CA ILE A 237 -8.32 -8.68 9.28
C ILE A 237 -8.68 -9.96 10.02
N HIS A 238 -9.03 -11.00 9.25
CA HIS A 238 -9.32 -12.32 9.78
C HIS A 238 -8.43 -13.35 9.09
N SER A 239 -7.76 -14.18 9.88
CA SER A 239 -6.98 -15.32 9.41
C SER A 239 -7.06 -16.42 10.48
N PRO A 240 -7.05 -17.72 10.14
CA PRO A 240 -6.92 -18.77 11.15
C PRO A 240 -5.56 -18.71 11.84
N PRO A 241 -5.42 -19.20 13.08
CA PRO A 241 -4.13 -19.40 13.71
C PRO A 241 -3.26 -20.34 12.86
N PHE A 242 -1.96 -20.09 12.83
CA PHE A 242 -1.03 -20.87 12.02
C PHE A 242 0.28 -21.12 12.75
N THR A 243 1.09 -22.06 12.26
CA THR A 243 2.38 -22.36 12.86
C THR A 243 3.50 -21.90 11.94
N VAL A 244 4.43 -21.12 12.50
CA VAL A 244 5.70 -20.78 11.87
C VAL A 244 6.76 -21.78 12.32
N LYS A 245 7.51 -22.31 11.37
CA LYS A 245 8.63 -23.23 11.61
C LYS A 245 9.94 -22.48 11.43
N ILE A 246 10.58 -22.14 12.55
CA ILE A 246 11.90 -21.49 12.52
C ILE A 246 12.97 -22.57 12.52
N ASN A 247 13.67 -22.72 11.40
CA ASN A 247 14.65 -23.79 11.17
C ASN A 247 15.95 -23.30 10.53
N GLU A 248 16.10 -21.99 10.31
CA GLU A 248 17.31 -21.41 9.70
C GLU A 248 17.89 -20.26 10.54
N VAL A 249 19.20 -20.08 10.40
CA VAL A 249 19.91 -18.88 10.84
C VAL A 249 20.71 -18.31 9.68
N GLY A 250 20.68 -16.99 9.53
CA GLY A 250 21.48 -16.27 8.55
C GLY A 250 21.92 -14.90 9.05
N CYS A 251 22.65 -14.19 8.20
CA CYS A 251 23.07 -12.82 8.49
C CYS A 251 23.01 -11.94 7.24
N TRP A 252 22.72 -10.66 7.45
CA TRP A 252 22.82 -9.62 6.44
C TRP A 252 23.91 -8.64 6.84
N LEU A 253 25.06 -8.73 6.17
CA LEU A 253 26.17 -7.82 6.43
C LEU A 253 25.85 -6.34 6.11
N PRO A 254 25.14 -6.00 5.02
CA PRO A 254 24.84 -4.59 4.73
C PRO A 254 24.08 -3.89 5.86
N THR A 255 23.15 -4.60 6.51
CA THR A 255 22.35 -4.09 7.63
C THR A 255 22.91 -4.50 9.00
N LYS A 256 23.99 -5.30 9.04
CA LYS A 256 24.63 -5.83 10.25
C LYS A 256 23.65 -6.56 11.18
N VAL A 257 22.77 -7.37 10.61
CA VAL A 257 21.73 -8.13 11.32
C VAL A 257 22.01 -9.62 11.26
N CYS A 258 21.87 -10.31 12.38
CA CYS A 258 21.77 -11.76 12.47
C CYS A 258 20.33 -12.15 12.79
N TRP A 259 19.80 -13.13 12.08
CA TRP A 259 18.38 -13.46 12.10
C TRP A 259 18.13 -14.96 12.16
N LEU A 260 16.99 -15.32 12.75
CA LEU A 260 16.38 -16.65 12.64
C LEU A 260 15.23 -16.59 11.65
N GLY A 261 15.15 -17.55 10.75
CA GLY A 261 14.18 -17.55 9.65
C GLY A 261 13.54 -18.91 9.46
N MET A 262 12.76 -18.98 8.39
CA MET A 262 12.06 -20.16 7.94
C MET A 262 12.45 -20.42 6.50
N GLU A 263 12.75 -21.68 6.19
CA GLU A 263 13.00 -22.13 4.82
C GLU A 263 11.76 -21.97 3.94
N GLU A 264 10.58 -22.32 4.48
CA GLU A 264 9.30 -22.20 3.81
C GLU A 264 8.35 -21.24 4.56
N LYS A 265 7.80 -20.27 3.83
CA LYS A 265 6.81 -19.32 4.34
C LYS A 265 5.42 -19.96 4.39
N PRO A 266 4.73 -20.03 5.56
CA PRO A 266 3.37 -20.54 5.64
C PRO A 266 2.40 -19.72 4.78
N ALA A 267 1.48 -20.38 4.09
CA ALA A 267 0.46 -19.73 3.26
C ALA A 267 -0.44 -18.79 4.08
N GLU A 268 -0.71 -19.11 5.34
CA GLU A 268 -1.46 -18.26 6.28
C GLU A 268 -0.73 -16.95 6.61
N LEU A 269 0.59 -17.00 6.76
CA LEU A 269 1.41 -15.82 6.99
C LEU A 269 1.39 -14.91 5.76
N GLU A 270 1.48 -15.49 4.57
CA GLU A 270 1.35 -14.75 3.32
C GLU A 270 -0.02 -14.10 3.16
N ARG A 271 -1.09 -14.82 3.46
CA ARG A 271 -2.46 -14.27 3.48
C ARG A 271 -2.57 -13.10 4.45
N LEU A 272 -2.05 -13.24 5.67
CA LEU A 272 -2.04 -12.18 6.67
C LEU A 272 -1.29 -10.93 6.18
N LEU A 273 -0.08 -11.11 5.62
CA LEU A 273 0.70 -10.01 5.05
C LEU A 273 -0.04 -9.32 3.91
N ASN A 274 -0.67 -10.07 3.01
CA ASN A 274 -1.43 -9.53 1.90
C ASN A 274 -2.66 -8.72 2.38
N SER A 275 -3.42 -9.25 3.35
CA SER A 275 -4.55 -8.53 3.95
C SER A 275 -4.10 -7.25 4.66
N LEU A 276 -3.01 -7.31 5.42
CA LEU A 276 -2.46 -6.15 6.12
C LEU A 276 -1.98 -5.09 5.13
N ASN A 277 -1.20 -5.48 4.12
CA ASN A 277 -0.70 -4.56 3.10
C ASN A 277 -1.83 -3.93 2.29
N HIS A 278 -2.85 -4.71 1.90
CA HIS A 278 -4.02 -4.18 1.21
C HIS A 278 -4.78 -3.14 2.06
N GLY A 279 -4.98 -3.44 3.35
CA GLY A 279 -5.62 -2.51 4.27
C GLY A 279 -4.80 -1.24 4.49
N LEU A 280 -3.47 -1.35 4.63
CA LEU A 280 -2.57 -0.20 4.74
C LEU A 280 -2.61 0.68 3.48
N ILE A 281 -2.59 0.08 2.29
CA ILE A 281 -2.71 0.80 1.01
C ILE A 281 -4.04 1.55 0.94
N THR A 282 -5.13 0.91 1.38
CA THR A 282 -6.47 1.53 1.42
C THR A 282 -6.54 2.70 2.40
N ALA A 283 -5.77 2.63 3.50
CA ALA A 283 -5.61 3.71 4.47
C ALA A 283 -4.63 4.82 4.00
N GLY A 284 -4.09 4.73 2.79
CA GLY A 284 -3.17 5.73 2.22
C GLY A 284 -1.70 5.51 2.58
N PHE A 285 -1.31 4.34 3.06
CA PHE A 285 0.08 4.01 3.37
C PHE A 285 0.73 3.18 2.28
N LYS A 286 2.01 3.45 1.99
CA LYS A 286 2.82 2.61 1.10
C LYS A 286 3.59 1.58 1.93
N PRO A 287 3.12 0.33 2.06
CA PRO A 287 3.94 -0.71 2.65
C PRO A 287 5.21 -0.92 1.83
N ASP A 288 6.31 -1.20 2.52
CA ASP A 288 7.52 -1.71 1.88
C ASP A 288 7.21 -3.14 1.41
N THR A 289 7.09 -3.30 0.09
CA THR A 289 6.79 -4.58 -0.57
C THR A 289 8.03 -5.29 -1.06
N SER A 290 9.23 -4.92 -0.58
CA SER A 290 10.44 -5.69 -0.87
C SER A 290 10.23 -7.17 -0.52
N LEU A 291 10.84 -8.07 -1.31
CA LEU A 291 10.78 -9.54 -1.16
C LEU A 291 11.46 -9.98 0.14
N TYR A 292 10.88 -9.59 1.27
CA TYR A 292 11.43 -9.76 2.59
C TYR A 292 10.87 -11.04 3.18
N LEU A 293 11.76 -12.01 3.43
CA LEU A 293 11.38 -13.17 4.22
C LEU A 293 11.16 -12.73 5.68
N PRO A 294 9.96 -12.98 6.24
CA PRO A 294 9.71 -12.70 7.65
C PRO A 294 10.73 -13.46 8.51
N HIS A 295 11.37 -12.77 9.44
CA HIS A 295 12.46 -13.32 10.25
C HIS A 295 12.41 -12.72 11.66
N VAL A 296 13.08 -13.37 12.60
CA VAL A 296 13.33 -12.87 13.95
C VAL A 296 14.73 -12.31 14.01
N THR A 297 14.89 -11.01 14.21
CA THR A 297 16.23 -10.44 14.47
C THR A 297 16.71 -10.89 15.85
N ILE A 298 17.85 -11.57 15.92
CA ILE A 298 18.45 -12.07 17.17
C ILE A 298 19.68 -11.28 17.61
N ALA A 299 20.37 -10.61 16.68
CA ALA A 299 21.44 -9.68 17.02
C ALA A 299 21.59 -8.56 15.98
N ARG A 300 22.07 -7.41 16.44
CA ARG A 300 22.47 -6.25 15.64
C ARG A 300 23.96 -6.01 15.75
N LYS A 301 24.51 -5.08 14.96
CA LYS A 301 25.95 -4.81 14.86
C LYS A 301 26.76 -6.10 14.57
N TRP A 302 26.15 -7.02 13.83
CA TRP A 302 26.77 -8.27 13.43
C TRP A 302 27.87 -8.01 12.39
N VAL A 303 29.05 -8.59 12.59
CA VAL A 303 30.23 -8.32 11.73
C VAL A 303 30.83 -9.58 11.10
N GLN A 304 30.41 -10.78 11.51
CA GLN A 304 31.02 -12.03 11.08
C GLN A 304 30.19 -12.73 9.99
N PRO A 305 30.58 -12.73 8.70
CA PRO A 305 29.83 -13.43 7.67
C PRO A 305 29.76 -14.94 7.95
N PHE A 306 28.60 -15.53 7.65
CA PHE A 306 28.43 -16.96 7.50
C PHE A 306 27.27 -17.25 6.53
N ALA A 307 27.34 -18.39 5.85
CA ALA A 307 26.27 -18.86 4.98
C ALA A 307 25.05 -19.29 5.82
N THR A 308 23.85 -19.08 5.30
CA THR A 308 22.62 -19.58 5.92
C THR A 308 22.75 -21.08 6.18
N ARG A 309 22.36 -21.49 7.39
CA ARG A 309 22.46 -22.89 7.83
C ARG A 309 21.26 -23.27 8.68
N SER A 310 20.98 -24.56 8.73
CA SER A 310 19.88 -25.09 9.54
C SER A 310 20.18 -25.02 11.04
N ILE A 311 19.13 -24.89 11.83
CA ILE A 311 19.12 -24.96 13.30
C ILE A 311 18.07 -25.98 13.75
N PRO A 312 18.09 -26.46 15.01
CA PRO A 312 17.00 -27.24 15.56
C PRO A 312 15.66 -26.53 15.39
N LEU A 313 14.65 -27.25 14.91
CA LEU A 313 13.33 -26.71 14.62
C LEU A 313 12.67 -26.11 15.87
N ILE A 314 12.28 -24.84 15.78
CA ILE A 314 11.45 -24.15 16.77
C ILE A 314 10.07 -23.92 16.14
N SER A 315 9.04 -24.56 16.70
CA SER A 315 7.66 -24.40 16.26
C SER A 315 6.97 -23.28 17.06
N TRP A 316 6.42 -22.30 16.35
CA TRP A 316 5.74 -21.15 16.94
C TRP A 316 4.30 -21.08 16.45
N VAL A 317 3.34 -21.29 17.35
CA VAL A 317 1.91 -21.11 17.06
C VAL A 317 1.55 -19.62 17.16
N VAL A 318 1.16 -19.02 16.04
CA VAL A 318 0.75 -17.62 15.93
C VAL A 318 -0.77 -17.53 16.13
N LYS A 319 -1.18 -16.80 17.16
CA LYS A 319 -2.60 -16.64 17.56
C LYS A 319 -3.11 -15.21 17.39
N ASP A 320 -2.22 -14.24 17.31
CA ASP A 320 -2.53 -12.82 17.17
C ASP A 320 -1.40 -12.11 16.40
N PHE A 321 -1.68 -10.89 15.98
CA PHE A 321 -0.69 -9.93 15.52
C PHE A 321 -0.91 -8.62 16.25
N CYS A 322 0.17 -7.87 16.50
CA CYS A 322 0.13 -6.68 17.33
C CYS A 322 0.69 -5.46 16.59
N LEU A 323 0.20 -4.29 16.97
CA LEU A 323 0.80 -3.01 16.63
C LEU A 323 1.69 -2.58 17.79
N LEU A 324 2.96 -2.34 17.51
CA LEU A 324 3.95 -1.92 18.51
C LEU A 324 4.43 -0.51 18.21
N LYS A 325 4.82 0.18 19.29
CA LYS A 325 5.50 1.47 19.29
C LYS A 325 6.93 1.28 19.75
N SER A 326 7.88 1.70 18.93
CA SER A 326 9.29 1.78 19.26
C SER A 326 9.61 3.18 19.80
N MET A 327 10.16 3.23 21.01
CA MET A 327 10.71 4.44 21.59
C MET A 327 12.23 4.45 21.47
N SER A 328 12.76 5.42 20.73
CA SER A 328 14.20 5.71 20.72
C SER A 328 14.50 6.76 21.78
N THR A 329 14.54 6.37 23.04
CA THR A 329 15.24 7.16 24.07
C THR A 329 16.74 6.89 23.98
N SER A 330 17.57 7.69 24.64
CA SER A 330 19.04 7.58 24.69
C SER A 330 19.57 6.28 25.35
N GLY A 331 18.74 5.22 25.43
CA GLY A 331 19.03 3.91 26.02
C GLY A 331 18.59 2.74 25.10
N PRO A 332 18.47 1.51 25.64
CA PRO A 332 18.05 0.34 24.86
C PRO A 332 16.62 0.54 24.32
N VAL A 333 16.41 0.19 23.05
CA VAL A 333 15.11 0.33 22.35
C VAL A 333 14.04 -0.43 23.14
N GLN A 334 12.97 0.25 23.53
CA GLN A 334 11.80 -0.35 24.16
C GLN A 334 10.65 -0.43 23.17
N TYR A 335 9.88 -1.52 23.25
CA TYR A 335 8.67 -1.72 22.48
C TYR A 335 7.45 -1.76 23.38
N ASP A 336 6.53 -0.82 23.17
CA ASP A 336 5.23 -0.82 23.82
C ASP A 336 4.19 -1.45 22.89
N VAL A 337 3.38 -2.35 23.44
CA VAL A 337 2.23 -2.91 22.72
C VAL A 337 1.13 -1.86 22.73
N ILE A 338 0.73 -1.42 21.54
CA ILE A 338 -0.37 -0.46 21.40
C ILE A 338 -1.71 -1.20 21.34
N ASP A 339 -1.77 -2.30 20.60
CA ASP A 339 -2.96 -3.13 20.44
C ASP A 339 -2.60 -4.50 19.85
N CYS A 340 -3.46 -5.50 20.03
CA CYS A 340 -3.30 -6.84 19.46
C CYS A 340 -4.64 -7.40 18.97
N TRP A 341 -4.62 -8.03 17.79
CA TRP A 341 -5.82 -8.61 17.18
C TRP A 341 -5.67 -10.13 17.05
N PRO A 342 -6.63 -10.90 17.60
CA PRO A 342 -6.58 -12.35 17.50
C PRO A 342 -6.88 -12.82 16.07
N LEU A 343 -6.10 -13.80 15.62
CA LEU A 343 -6.32 -14.57 14.40
C LEU A 343 -7.44 -15.60 14.66
N ASN A 344 -8.66 -15.12 14.91
CA ASN A 344 -9.81 -16.00 15.16
C ASN A 344 -10.61 -16.25 13.87
N ARG A 345 -11.21 -17.45 13.77
CA ARG A 345 -12.25 -17.76 12.78
C ARG A 345 -13.50 -16.92 13.05
N ARG A 346 -14.07 -16.28 12.03
CA ARG A 346 -15.53 -16.06 11.97
C ARG A 346 -16.18 -17.28 11.32
N GLY A 347 -17.16 -17.86 12.00
CA GLY A 347 -18.13 -18.80 11.44
C GLY A 347 -17.90 -20.27 11.82
N LYS A 348 -18.71 -20.75 12.75
CA LYS A 348 -19.28 -22.10 12.68
C LYS A 348 -20.11 -22.25 11.41
#